data_AF-A0A2A2Q466-F1
#
_entry.id   AF-A0A2A2Q466-F1
#
_cell.length_a   1.000
_cell.length_b   1.000
_cell.length_c   1.000
_cell.angle_alpha   90.00
_cell.angle_beta   90.00
_cell.angle_gamma   90.00
#
_symmetry.space_group_name_H-M   'P 1'
#
loop_
_entity.id
_entity.type
_entity.pdbx_description
1 polymer ?
#
loop_
_entity_poly.entity_id
_entity_poly.type
_entity_poly.pdbx_seq_one_letter_code
_entity_poly.pdbx_strand_id
1 'polypeptide(L)'
;MQVNQRLASPLVSIADRWLRWLVFAFGAAQLCVDFKLIDRPYPVLAAVFFLVWFMGETLYNWLAITAHSLSPLPLFPRYAVNTSGEEWPVQPRLLLMREWLRNQGFRQVQALKAEIGGGIYLRVSVYQDAQAVIRVQVTFIPQANGAISVCFAVSSVAADGRRFLTDNLYIPFAGFYPENWYVERAPWRRSLPGLLARHRARIAAAGVEPKPFEQEPLADLNLGQHELDRLNTELGFLHPHAEREDLGKFTPAGRYRVWKEIWMLNYLGRAARYE
;
A
#
# COMPACT_ATOMS: atom_id res chain seq x y z
N MET A 1 20.94 -6.62 4.97
CA MET A 1 20.51 -6.63 3.56
C MET A 1 19.76 -7.91 3.12
N GLN A 2 20.30 -9.13 3.30
CA GLN A 2 19.63 -10.38 2.85
C GLN A 2 18.30 -10.71 3.58
N VAL A 3 18.15 -10.28 4.84
CA VAL A 3 16.95 -10.57 5.66
C VAL A 3 15.70 -9.88 5.12
N ASN A 4 15.80 -8.61 4.71
CA ASN A 4 14.65 -7.89 4.12
C ASN A 4 14.29 -8.44 2.73
N GLN A 5 15.29 -8.88 1.96
CA GLN A 5 15.07 -9.53 0.67
C GLN A 5 14.29 -10.85 0.82
N ARG A 6 14.46 -11.58 1.92
CA ARG A 6 13.71 -12.81 2.20
C ARG A 6 12.34 -12.57 2.84
N LEU A 7 12.23 -11.60 3.74
CA LEU A 7 11.01 -11.37 4.52
C LEU A 7 10.01 -10.44 3.82
N ALA A 8 10.49 -9.54 2.95
CA ALA A 8 9.71 -8.45 2.35
C ALA A 8 8.89 -7.67 3.42
N SER A 9 9.51 -7.40 4.58
CA SER A 9 8.84 -6.80 5.72
C SER A 9 8.95 -5.27 5.68
N PRO A 10 7.82 -4.53 5.64
CA PRO A 10 7.85 -3.06 5.66
C PRO A 10 8.58 -2.50 6.89
N LEU A 11 8.48 -3.15 8.05
CA LEU A 11 9.13 -2.70 9.29
C LEU A 11 10.66 -2.76 9.20
N VAL A 12 11.19 -3.85 8.64
CA VAL A 12 12.63 -4.01 8.42
C VAL A 12 13.12 -2.98 7.38
N SER A 13 12.30 -2.72 6.36
CA SER A 13 12.58 -1.68 5.36
C SER A 13 12.66 -0.28 5.96
N ILE A 14 11.76 0.07 6.88
CA ILE A 14 11.77 1.37 7.58
C ILE A 14 13.05 1.51 8.42
N ALA A 15 13.38 0.50 9.23
CA ALA A 15 14.59 0.52 10.06
C ALA A 15 15.88 0.62 9.21
N ASP A 16 15.93 -0.12 8.09
CA ASP A 16 17.06 -0.08 7.16
C ASP A 16 17.24 1.31 6.53
N ARG A 17 16.16 2.00 6.15
CA ARG A 17 16.22 3.36 5.62
C ARG A 17 16.77 4.35 6.63
N TRP A 18 16.25 4.32 7.86
CA TRP A 18 16.76 5.16 8.95
C TRP A 18 18.23 4.88 9.22
N LEU A 19 18.63 3.61 9.28
CA LEU A 19 20.03 3.24 9.49
C LEU A 19 20.93 3.76 8.36
N ARG A 20 20.55 3.60 7.09
CA ARG A 20 21.33 4.10 5.95
C ARG A 20 21.49 5.62 6.00
N TRP A 21 20.43 6.34 6.34
CA TRP A 21 20.45 7.79 6.45
C TRP A 21 21.37 8.26 7.59
N LEU A 22 21.27 7.65 8.77
CA LEU A 22 22.12 7.98 9.91
C LEU A 22 23.59 7.65 9.61
N VAL A 23 23.87 6.47 9.04
CA VAL A 23 25.23 6.08 8.64
C VAL A 23 25.82 7.06 7.63
N PHE A 24 25.04 7.49 6.63
CA PHE A 24 25.49 8.51 5.68
C PHE A 24 25.80 9.83 6.37
N ALA A 25 24.88 10.35 7.19
CA ALA A 25 25.03 11.66 7.82
C ALA A 25 26.23 11.71 8.79
N PHE A 26 26.35 10.72 9.68
CA PHE A 26 27.45 10.66 10.65
C PHE A 26 28.78 10.25 10.01
N GLY A 27 28.76 9.34 9.03
CA GLY A 27 29.95 8.91 8.30
C GLY A 27 30.55 10.02 7.44
N ALA A 28 29.72 10.74 6.67
CA ALA A 28 30.18 11.88 5.88
C ALA A 28 30.70 13.02 6.76
N ALA A 29 30.04 13.30 7.89
CA ALA A 29 30.52 14.27 8.86
C ALA A 29 31.90 13.88 9.43
N GLN A 30 32.09 12.60 9.76
CA GLN A 30 33.36 12.09 10.28
C GLN A 30 34.48 12.24 9.26
N LEU A 31 34.24 11.88 8.00
CA LEU A 31 35.20 12.08 6.90
C LEU A 31 35.59 13.55 6.75
N CYS A 32 34.64 14.48 6.82
CA CYS A 32 34.96 15.91 6.74
C CYS A 32 35.87 16.40 7.88
N VAL A 33 35.70 15.86 9.09
CA VAL A 33 36.55 16.19 10.24
C VAL A 33 37.93 15.56 10.10
N ASP A 34 38.00 14.27 9.80
CA ASP A 34 39.27 13.52 9.71
C ASP A 34 40.19 14.05 8.60
N PHE A 35 39.61 14.38 7.45
CA PHE A 35 40.33 14.93 6.30
C PHE A 35 40.40 16.47 6.29
N LYS A 36 39.87 17.14 7.33
CA LYS A 36 39.84 18.62 7.45
C LYS A 36 39.27 19.32 6.21
N LEU A 37 38.24 18.73 5.61
CA LEU A 37 37.65 19.23 4.36
C LEU A 37 36.82 20.51 4.58
N ILE A 38 36.20 20.63 5.76
CA ILE A 38 35.28 21.72 6.09
C ILE A 38 35.53 22.13 7.54
N ASP A 39 35.82 23.42 7.76
CA ASP A 39 36.05 23.97 9.09
C ASP A 39 34.73 24.31 9.79
N ARG A 40 33.99 23.25 10.19
CA ARG A 40 32.73 23.36 10.95
C ARG A 40 32.64 22.27 12.02
N PRO A 41 31.94 22.52 13.14
CA PRO A 41 31.73 21.52 14.17
C PRO A 41 31.02 20.26 13.66
N TYR A 42 31.40 19.09 14.17
CA TYR A 42 30.82 17.79 13.78
C TYR A 42 29.28 17.75 13.80
N PRO A 43 28.57 18.25 14.84
CA PRO A 43 27.10 18.21 14.85
C PRO A 43 26.47 19.02 13.71
N VAL A 44 27.11 20.11 13.30
CA VAL A 44 26.64 20.94 12.17
C VAL A 44 26.81 20.16 10.86
N LEU A 45 27.95 19.51 10.67
CA LEU A 45 28.19 18.67 9.49
C LEU A 45 27.21 17.51 9.40
N ALA A 46 26.96 16.81 10.52
CA ALA A 46 25.99 15.72 10.57
C ALA A 46 24.57 16.19 10.21
N ALA A 47 24.13 17.34 10.75
CA ALA A 47 22.84 17.93 10.41
C ALA A 47 22.76 18.33 8.93
N VAL A 48 23.82 18.93 8.37
CA VAL A 48 23.87 19.30 6.94
C VAL A 48 23.79 18.06 6.05
N PHE A 49 24.59 17.02 6.30
CA PHE A 49 24.52 15.79 5.50
C PHE A 49 23.18 15.06 5.67
N PHE A 50 22.56 15.14 6.85
CA PHE A 50 21.21 14.65 7.07
C PHE A 50 20.20 15.37 6.15
N LEU A 51 20.28 16.70 6.04
CA LEU A 51 19.44 17.50 5.14
C LEU A 51 19.75 17.25 3.66
N VAL A 52 21.03 17.06 3.29
CA VAL A 52 21.41 16.72 1.92
C VAL A 52 20.78 15.40 1.50
N TRP A 53 20.80 14.38 2.36
CA TRP A 53 20.12 13.12 2.10
C TRP A 53 18.60 13.32 1.99
N PHE A 54 17.99 14.10 2.88
CA PHE A 54 16.56 14.46 2.78
C PHE A 54 16.20 15.07 1.43
N MET A 55 17.01 16.02 0.94
CA MET A 55 16.80 16.67 -0.34
C MET A 55 16.98 15.68 -1.50
N GLY A 56 18.01 14.83 -1.44
CA GLY A 56 18.25 13.79 -2.44
C GLY A 56 17.08 12.81 -2.54
N GLU A 57 16.57 12.32 -1.41
CA GLU A 57 15.40 11.45 -1.41
C GLU A 57 14.11 12.16 -1.84
N THR A 58 13.94 13.42 -1.44
CA THR A 58 12.80 14.24 -1.88
C THR A 58 12.79 14.36 -3.39
N LEU A 59 13.93 14.70 -3.99
CA LEU A 59 14.08 14.81 -5.44
C LEU A 59 13.85 13.45 -6.13
N TYR A 60 14.45 12.37 -5.63
CA TYR A 60 14.27 11.03 -6.17
C TYR A 60 12.79 10.61 -6.16
N ASN A 61 12.11 10.74 -5.02
CA ASN A 61 10.69 10.39 -4.90
C ASN A 61 9.82 11.26 -5.81
N TRP A 62 10.13 12.56 -5.92
CA TRP A 62 9.40 13.47 -6.81
C TRP A 62 9.53 13.07 -8.29
N LEU A 63 10.74 12.70 -8.72
CA LEU A 63 10.99 12.17 -10.06
C LEU A 63 10.27 10.84 -10.29
N ALA A 64 10.30 9.93 -9.31
CA ALA A 64 9.60 8.64 -9.40
C ALA A 64 8.07 8.81 -9.52
N ILE A 65 7.48 9.73 -8.75
CA ILE A 65 6.05 10.08 -8.85
C ILE A 65 5.74 10.66 -10.23
N THR A 66 6.59 11.56 -10.72
CA THR A 66 6.41 12.19 -12.04
C THR A 66 6.50 11.15 -13.14
N ALA A 67 7.49 10.24 -13.09
CA ALA A 67 7.62 9.15 -14.04
C ALA A 67 6.40 8.21 -14.00
N HIS A 68 5.89 7.86 -12.82
CA HIS A 68 4.68 7.05 -12.70
C HIS A 68 3.44 7.77 -13.24
N SER A 69 3.34 9.08 -13.00
CA SER A 69 2.28 9.95 -13.52
C SER A 69 2.22 9.93 -15.05
N LEU A 70 3.39 9.94 -15.72
CA LEU A 70 3.51 9.97 -17.17
C LEU A 70 3.52 8.57 -17.81
N SER A 71 3.74 7.52 -17.01
CA SER A 71 3.77 6.14 -17.52
C SER A 71 2.40 5.68 -18.04
N PRO A 72 2.33 4.70 -18.95
CA PRO A 72 1.06 4.11 -19.39
C PRO A 72 0.40 3.19 -18.34
N LEU A 73 1.03 3.01 -17.16
CA LEU A 73 0.57 2.06 -16.15
C LEU A 73 -0.77 2.49 -15.53
N PRO A 74 -1.79 1.63 -15.44
CA PRO A 74 -3.05 2.02 -14.83
C PRO A 74 -2.84 2.30 -13.33
N LEU A 75 -3.37 3.44 -12.84
CA LEU A 75 -3.42 3.72 -11.39
C LEU A 75 -4.39 2.78 -10.67
N PHE A 76 -5.50 2.48 -11.35
CA PHE A 76 -6.56 1.60 -10.91
C PHE A 76 -6.62 0.41 -11.87
N PRO A 77 -5.83 -0.64 -11.61
CA PRO A 77 -5.73 -1.76 -12.53
C PRO A 77 -7.04 -2.55 -12.53
N ARG A 78 -7.45 -3.02 -13.70
CA ARG A 78 -8.65 -3.86 -13.84
C ARG A 78 -8.34 -5.28 -13.38
N TYR A 79 -9.19 -5.81 -12.52
CA TYR A 79 -9.13 -7.21 -12.13
C TYR A 79 -9.76 -8.09 -13.20
N ALA A 80 -9.20 -9.28 -13.35
CA ALA A 80 -9.73 -10.38 -14.13
C ALA A 80 -9.67 -11.68 -13.33
N VAL A 81 -10.51 -12.65 -13.67
CA VAL A 81 -10.47 -13.98 -13.03
C VAL A 81 -9.12 -14.64 -13.30
N ASN A 82 -8.51 -15.19 -12.26
CA ASN A 82 -7.30 -15.97 -12.39
C ASN A 82 -7.63 -17.44 -12.64
N THR A 83 -7.52 -17.89 -13.88
CA THR A 83 -7.75 -19.28 -14.30
C THR A 83 -6.49 -20.14 -14.33
N SER A 84 -5.31 -19.57 -14.07
CA SER A 84 -4.03 -20.27 -14.27
C SER A 84 -3.63 -21.22 -13.11
N GLY A 85 -4.45 -21.34 -12.06
CA GLY A 85 -4.18 -22.22 -10.91
C GLY A 85 -3.05 -21.78 -9.97
N GLU A 86 -2.15 -20.89 -10.40
CA GLU A 86 -1.01 -20.39 -9.62
C GLU A 86 -1.36 -19.20 -8.72
N GLU A 87 -2.35 -19.33 -7.86
CA GLU A 87 -2.79 -18.24 -7.00
C GLU A 87 -1.85 -18.03 -5.81
N TRP A 88 -1.54 -19.10 -5.09
CA TRP A 88 -0.77 -19.05 -3.84
C TRP A 88 0.70 -19.40 -4.10
N PRO A 89 1.66 -18.56 -3.68
CA PRO A 89 3.07 -18.92 -3.75
C PRO A 89 3.39 -20.08 -2.81
N VAL A 90 4.33 -20.93 -3.22
CA VAL A 90 4.79 -22.10 -2.46
C VAL A 90 5.78 -21.66 -1.37
N GLN A 91 5.30 -20.85 -0.41
CA GLN A 91 6.07 -20.43 0.77
C GLN A 91 5.38 -20.94 2.04
N PRO A 92 6.09 -21.61 2.97
CA PRO A 92 5.47 -22.20 4.17
C PRO A 92 4.60 -21.23 4.97
N ARG A 93 5.07 -19.98 5.15
CA ARG A 93 4.32 -18.92 5.86
C ARG A 93 2.96 -18.61 5.24
N LEU A 94 2.84 -18.72 3.90
CA LEU A 94 1.62 -18.41 3.17
C LEU A 94 0.67 -19.60 3.19
N LEU A 95 1.20 -20.82 3.11
CA LEU A 95 0.41 -22.04 3.25
C LEU A 95 -0.24 -22.13 4.64
N LEU A 96 0.52 -21.82 5.70
CA LEU A 96 -0.02 -21.73 7.06
C LEU A 96 -1.13 -20.68 7.18
N MET A 97 -0.99 -19.55 6.49
CA MET A 97 -2.04 -18.51 6.47
C MET A 97 -3.31 -19.00 5.79
N ARG A 98 -3.16 -19.71 4.67
CA ARG A 98 -4.30 -20.31 3.95
C ARG A 98 -5.02 -21.36 4.80
N GLU A 99 -4.28 -22.20 5.50
CA GLU A 99 -4.85 -23.16 6.45
C GLU A 99 -5.54 -22.48 7.63
N TRP A 100 -4.94 -21.40 8.16
CA TRP A 100 -5.55 -20.61 9.23
C TRP A 100 -6.89 -20.01 8.78
N LEU A 101 -6.98 -19.43 7.58
CA LEU A 101 -8.23 -18.93 7.00
C LEU A 101 -9.31 -20.01 6.97
N ARG A 102 -8.96 -21.21 6.47
CA ARG A 102 -9.88 -22.35 6.42
C ARG A 102 -10.35 -22.75 7.83
N ASN A 103 -9.43 -22.82 8.80
CA ASN A 103 -9.76 -23.17 10.19
C ASN A 103 -10.63 -22.12 10.88
N GLN A 104 -10.58 -20.85 10.43
CA GLN A 104 -11.46 -19.78 10.89
C GLN A 104 -12.83 -19.76 10.18
N GLY A 105 -13.11 -20.75 9.32
CA GLY A 105 -14.38 -20.86 8.59
C GLY A 105 -14.48 -19.96 7.35
N PHE A 106 -13.37 -19.34 6.93
CA PHE A 106 -13.35 -18.60 5.67
C PHE A 106 -13.26 -19.55 4.48
N ARG A 107 -14.12 -19.33 3.49
CA ARG A 107 -14.14 -20.06 2.22
C ARG A 107 -13.60 -19.18 1.12
N GLN A 108 -12.81 -19.76 0.25
CA GLN A 108 -12.35 -19.07 -0.95
C GLN A 108 -13.52 -18.91 -1.91
N VAL A 109 -13.70 -17.69 -2.43
CA VAL A 109 -14.79 -17.34 -3.34
C VAL A 109 -14.27 -17.09 -4.74
N GLN A 110 -13.14 -16.39 -4.87
CA GLN A 110 -12.59 -16.06 -6.18
C GLN A 110 -11.08 -15.83 -6.13
N ALA A 111 -10.39 -16.30 -7.17
CA ALA A 111 -9.01 -15.97 -7.45
C ALA A 111 -8.98 -14.93 -8.58
N LEU A 112 -8.25 -13.84 -8.37
CA LEU A 112 -8.20 -12.69 -9.27
C LEU A 112 -6.74 -12.33 -9.59
N LYS A 113 -6.56 -11.64 -10.71
CA LYS A 113 -5.29 -11.02 -11.08
C LYS A 113 -5.53 -9.64 -11.67
N ALA A 114 -4.57 -8.74 -11.52
CA ALA A 114 -4.59 -7.42 -12.12
C ALA A 114 -3.20 -7.10 -12.67
N GLU A 115 -3.14 -6.61 -13.92
CA GLU A 115 -1.86 -6.22 -14.52
C GLU A 115 -1.47 -4.82 -14.04
N ILE A 116 -0.25 -4.69 -13.53
CA ILE A 116 0.33 -3.43 -13.04
C ILE A 116 1.42 -2.87 -13.95
N GLY A 117 1.72 -3.55 -15.06
CA GLY A 117 2.67 -3.09 -16.07
C GLY A 117 3.73 -4.11 -16.45
N GLY A 118 4.15 -4.09 -17.72
CA GLY A 118 5.29 -4.87 -18.21
C GLY A 118 5.11 -6.38 -18.01
N GLY A 119 3.87 -6.89 -18.09
CA GLY A 119 3.57 -8.30 -17.83
C GLY A 119 3.65 -8.71 -16.36
N ILE A 120 3.76 -7.76 -15.43
CA ILE A 120 3.73 -8.02 -13.98
C ILE A 120 2.27 -8.00 -13.51
N TYR A 121 1.88 -9.08 -12.83
CA TYR A 121 0.53 -9.25 -12.31
C TYR A 121 0.53 -9.25 -10.78
N LEU A 122 -0.38 -8.46 -10.21
CA LEU A 122 -0.84 -8.65 -8.83
C LEU A 122 -1.76 -9.87 -8.81
N ARG A 123 -1.51 -10.80 -7.89
CA ARG A 123 -2.39 -11.96 -7.66
C ARG A 123 -3.19 -11.68 -6.40
N VAL A 124 -4.50 -11.91 -6.45
CA VAL A 124 -5.40 -11.66 -5.33
C VAL A 124 -6.26 -12.89 -5.07
N SER A 125 -6.30 -13.31 -3.81
CA SER A 125 -7.19 -14.37 -3.34
C SER A 125 -8.27 -13.79 -2.46
N VAL A 126 -9.54 -14.01 -2.79
CA VAL A 126 -10.68 -13.50 -2.04
C VAL A 126 -11.37 -14.61 -1.27
N TYR A 127 -11.51 -14.37 0.03
CA TYR A 127 -12.21 -15.24 0.97
C TYR A 127 -13.40 -14.51 1.57
N GLN A 128 -14.43 -15.26 1.93
CA GLN A 128 -15.56 -14.79 2.71
C GLN A 128 -15.82 -15.72 3.89
N ASP A 129 -16.34 -15.17 4.98
CA ASP A 129 -16.84 -15.99 6.08
C ASP A 129 -18.14 -16.71 5.70
N ALA A 130 -18.63 -17.58 6.60
CA ALA A 130 -19.77 -18.44 6.31
C ALA A 130 -21.07 -17.67 5.96
N GLN A 131 -21.24 -16.47 6.52
CA GLN A 131 -22.39 -15.59 6.25
C GLN A 131 -22.13 -14.61 5.11
N ALA A 132 -20.95 -14.62 4.51
CA ALA A 132 -20.51 -13.66 3.51
C ALA A 132 -20.65 -12.19 3.94
N VAL A 133 -20.46 -11.89 5.23
CA VAL A 133 -20.54 -10.53 5.81
C VAL A 133 -19.14 -9.92 5.99
N ILE A 134 -18.10 -10.74 6.06
CA ILE A 134 -16.69 -10.31 6.08
C ILE A 134 -15.97 -10.90 4.88
N ARG A 135 -15.35 -10.04 4.08
CA ARG A 135 -14.51 -10.40 2.93
C ARG A 135 -13.06 -10.11 3.25
N VAL A 136 -12.19 -11.09 3.05
CA VAL A 136 -10.74 -10.97 3.19
C VAL A 136 -10.11 -11.08 1.81
N GLN A 137 -9.32 -10.09 1.44
CA GLN A 137 -8.52 -10.07 0.22
C GLN A 137 -7.05 -10.25 0.61
N VAL A 138 -6.42 -11.26 0.03
CA VAL A 138 -4.99 -11.53 0.17
C VAL A 138 -4.30 -11.14 -1.13
N THR A 139 -3.50 -10.09 -1.10
CA THR A 139 -2.80 -9.57 -2.29
C THR A 139 -1.33 -9.94 -2.24
N PHE A 140 -0.86 -10.64 -3.27
CA PHE A 140 0.53 -10.99 -3.48
C PHE A 140 1.17 -9.97 -4.42
N ILE A 141 2.15 -9.23 -3.91
CA ILE A 141 2.85 -8.16 -4.61
C ILE A 141 4.26 -8.65 -4.94
N PRO A 142 4.56 -8.95 -6.22
CA PRO A 142 5.91 -9.33 -6.62
C PRO A 142 6.88 -8.16 -6.38
N GLN A 143 8.09 -8.48 -5.94
CA GLN A 143 9.18 -7.53 -5.73
C GLN A 143 10.26 -7.75 -6.79
N ALA A 144 10.99 -6.69 -7.14
CA ALA A 144 12.06 -6.75 -8.15
C ALA A 144 13.18 -7.76 -7.83
N ASN A 145 13.36 -8.10 -6.56
CA ASN A 145 14.34 -9.08 -6.09
C ASN A 145 13.82 -10.53 -6.09
N GLY A 146 12.65 -10.79 -6.69
CA GLY A 146 12.00 -12.10 -6.72
C GLY A 146 11.24 -12.47 -5.45
N ALA A 147 11.27 -11.63 -4.41
CA ALA A 147 10.47 -11.84 -3.22
C ALA A 147 9.00 -11.52 -3.46
N ILE A 148 8.12 -12.05 -2.62
CA ILE A 148 6.69 -11.75 -2.66
C ILE A 148 6.30 -11.12 -1.33
N SER A 149 5.78 -9.90 -1.41
CA SER A 149 5.14 -9.25 -0.27
C SER A 149 3.66 -9.61 -0.26
N VAL A 150 3.08 -9.73 0.94
CA VAL A 150 1.68 -10.08 1.10
C VAL A 150 0.99 -9.03 1.94
N CYS A 151 -0.08 -8.45 1.38
CA CYS A 151 -0.96 -7.52 2.06
C CYS A 151 -2.35 -8.12 2.20
N PHE A 152 -3.07 -7.65 3.20
CA PHE A 152 -4.41 -8.07 3.53
C PHE A 152 -5.32 -6.86 3.54
N ALA A 153 -6.51 -7.01 2.99
CA ALA A 153 -7.61 -6.08 3.15
C ALA A 153 -8.83 -6.84 3.66
N VAL A 154 -9.45 -6.34 4.72
CA VAL A 154 -10.67 -6.89 5.30
C VAL A 154 -11.78 -5.87 5.11
N SER A 155 -12.89 -6.30 4.51
CA SER A 155 -14.01 -5.43 4.22
C SER A 155 -15.35 -6.01 4.64
N SER A 156 -16.24 -5.13 5.08
CA SER A 156 -17.66 -5.40 5.33
C SER A 156 -18.50 -4.23 4.85
N VAL A 157 -19.76 -4.50 4.52
CA VAL A 157 -20.74 -3.48 4.16
C VAL A 157 -21.86 -3.53 5.19
N ALA A 158 -22.20 -2.41 5.79
CA ALA A 158 -23.33 -2.30 6.71
C ALA A 158 -24.66 -2.20 5.96
N ALA A 159 -25.77 -2.48 6.65
CA ALA A 159 -27.12 -2.42 6.06
C ALA A 159 -27.47 -1.02 5.50
N ASP A 160 -26.90 0.04 6.09
CA ASP A 160 -27.07 1.44 5.67
C ASP A 160 -26.16 1.87 4.50
N GLY A 161 -25.39 0.94 3.92
CA GLY A 161 -24.50 1.21 2.80
C GLY A 161 -23.11 1.74 3.18
N ARG A 162 -22.78 1.87 4.47
CA ARG A 162 -21.41 2.18 4.90
C ARG A 162 -20.48 1.01 4.63
N ARG A 163 -19.35 1.27 3.95
CA ARG A 163 -18.31 0.28 3.68
C ARG A 163 -17.17 0.44 4.66
N PHE A 164 -16.86 -0.59 5.43
CA PHE A 164 -15.70 -0.61 6.32
C PHE A 164 -14.55 -1.33 5.61
N LEU A 165 -13.40 -0.69 5.50
CA LEU A 165 -12.18 -1.27 4.93
C LEU A 165 -11.04 -1.17 5.94
N THR A 166 -10.41 -2.29 6.27
CA THR A 166 -9.22 -2.35 7.12
C THR A 166 -8.13 -3.09 6.39
N ASP A 167 -7.06 -2.40 6.00
CA ASP A 167 -5.96 -3.01 5.26
C ASP A 167 -4.60 -2.71 5.89
N ASN A 168 -3.59 -3.40 5.39
CA ASN A 168 -2.20 -3.14 5.75
C ASN A 168 -1.33 -2.85 4.50
N LEU A 169 -1.92 -2.27 3.46
CA LEU A 169 -1.19 -1.85 2.28
C LEU A 169 -0.14 -0.81 2.68
N TYR A 170 1.07 -1.01 2.17
CA TYR A 170 2.21 -0.08 2.37
C TYR A 170 2.57 0.66 1.07
N ILE A 171 1.69 0.59 0.07
CA ILE A 171 1.79 1.32 -1.18
C ILE A 171 1.01 2.64 -1.03
N PRO A 172 1.56 3.78 -1.49
CA PRO A 172 0.85 5.05 -1.45
C PRO A 172 -0.41 5.00 -2.32
N PHE A 173 -1.53 5.42 -1.75
CA PHE A 173 -2.77 5.70 -2.48
C PHE A 173 -2.93 7.22 -2.62
N ALA A 174 -2.85 7.94 -1.49
CA ALA A 174 -2.88 9.39 -1.34
C ALA A 174 -4.09 10.15 -1.94
N GLY A 175 -5.03 9.41 -2.52
CA GLY A 175 -6.29 9.92 -3.03
C GLY A 175 -7.40 9.95 -1.99
N PHE A 176 -8.58 10.27 -2.47
CA PHE A 176 -9.82 10.33 -1.73
C PHE A 176 -10.59 9.02 -1.84
N TYR A 177 -11.32 8.69 -0.78
CA TYR A 177 -12.29 7.60 -0.75
C TYR A 177 -13.71 8.17 -0.74
N PRO A 178 -14.72 7.42 -1.23
CA PRO A 178 -16.11 7.82 -1.09
C PRO A 178 -16.48 8.06 0.37
N GLU A 179 -17.40 8.98 0.64
CA GLU A 179 -17.74 9.40 2.01
C GLU A 179 -18.30 8.25 2.88
N ASN A 180 -18.98 7.29 2.25
CA ASN A 180 -19.49 6.10 2.93
C ASN A 180 -18.40 5.03 3.17
N TRP A 181 -17.13 5.26 2.76
CA TRP A 181 -16.02 4.34 2.98
C TRP A 181 -15.20 4.71 4.22
N TYR A 182 -15.32 3.89 5.25
CA TYR A 182 -14.59 4.00 6.50
C TYR A 182 -13.29 3.19 6.42
N VAL A 183 -12.26 3.82 5.88
CA VAL A 183 -10.95 3.18 5.64
C VAL A 183 -10.00 3.36 6.83
N GLU A 184 -9.41 2.27 7.31
CA GLU A 184 -8.27 2.30 8.23
C GLU A 184 -7.12 1.49 7.63
N ARG A 185 -6.03 2.18 7.32
CA ARG A 185 -4.78 1.56 6.88
C ARG A 185 -3.82 1.42 8.05
N ALA A 186 -3.41 0.17 8.33
CA ALA A 186 -2.50 -0.18 9.41
C ALA A 186 -1.29 -0.96 8.87
N PRO A 187 -0.32 -0.32 8.19
CA PRO A 187 0.82 -1.00 7.57
C PRO A 187 1.67 -1.84 8.53
N TRP A 188 1.69 -1.47 9.82
CA TRP A 188 2.39 -2.20 10.90
C TRP A 188 1.72 -3.52 11.28
N ARG A 189 0.41 -3.68 11.05
CA ARG A 189 -0.34 -4.91 11.38
C ARG A 189 -0.14 -5.94 10.26
N ARG A 190 0.98 -6.67 10.31
CA ARG A 190 1.33 -7.68 9.28
C ARG A 190 0.66 -9.04 9.47
N SER A 191 0.03 -9.29 10.62
CA SER A 191 -0.71 -10.53 10.84
C SER A 191 -2.18 -10.36 10.42
N LEU A 192 -2.66 -11.26 9.56
CA LEU A 192 -4.08 -11.31 9.21
C LEU A 192 -4.99 -11.51 10.44
N PRO A 193 -4.67 -12.38 11.42
CA PRO A 193 -5.47 -12.48 12.65
C PRO A 193 -5.63 -11.13 13.37
N GLY A 194 -4.52 -10.36 13.51
CA GLY A 194 -4.53 -9.06 14.17
C GLY A 194 -5.27 -7.97 13.38
N LEU A 195 -5.24 -8.06 12.05
CA LEU A 195 -5.99 -7.16 11.18
C LEU A 195 -7.49 -7.47 11.20
N LEU A 196 -7.87 -8.76 11.15
CA LEU A 196 -9.25 -9.21 11.27
C LEU A 196 -9.86 -8.85 12.63
N ALA A 197 -9.12 -9.07 13.72
CA ALA A 197 -9.55 -8.67 15.05
C ALA A 197 -9.79 -7.15 15.14
N ARG A 198 -8.90 -6.34 14.53
CA ARG A 198 -9.10 -4.89 14.45
C ARG A 198 -10.35 -4.52 13.67
N HIS A 199 -10.56 -5.16 12.51
CA HIS A 199 -11.73 -4.93 11.67
C HIS A 199 -13.03 -5.20 12.43
N ARG A 200 -13.13 -6.37 13.09
CA ARG A 200 -14.27 -6.73 13.93
C ARG A 200 -14.51 -5.74 15.06
N ALA A 201 -13.45 -5.30 15.74
CA ALA A 201 -13.55 -4.29 16.80
C ALA A 201 -14.06 -2.94 16.27
N ARG A 202 -13.67 -2.54 15.06
CA ARG A 202 -14.17 -1.30 14.42
C ARG A 202 -15.66 -1.38 14.10
N ILE A 203 -16.11 -2.50 13.55
CA ILE A 203 -17.53 -2.74 13.25
C ILE A 203 -18.35 -2.73 14.53
N ALA A 204 -17.91 -3.48 15.55
CA ALA A 204 -18.57 -3.53 16.85
C ALA A 204 -18.65 -2.15 17.52
N ALA A 205 -17.57 -1.38 17.48
CA ALA A 205 -17.54 -0.02 18.04
C ALA A 205 -18.46 0.96 17.27
N ALA A 206 -18.67 0.73 15.98
CA ALA A 206 -19.61 1.52 15.18
C ALA A 206 -21.08 1.13 15.42
N GLY A 207 -21.34 0.01 16.12
CA GLY A 207 -22.68 -0.49 16.40
C GLY A 207 -23.46 -0.88 15.15
N VAL A 208 -22.76 -1.30 14.08
CA VAL A 208 -23.40 -1.64 12.80
C VAL A 208 -23.47 -3.14 12.58
N GLU A 209 -24.59 -3.58 12.00
CA GLU A 209 -24.74 -4.96 11.54
C GLU A 209 -24.24 -5.08 10.10
N PRO A 210 -23.22 -5.93 9.83
CA PRO A 210 -22.74 -6.16 8.49
C PRO A 210 -23.74 -7.01 7.71
N LYS A 211 -24.02 -6.63 6.47
CA LYS A 211 -24.88 -7.39 5.57
C LYS A 211 -24.05 -8.31 4.65
N PRO A 212 -24.64 -9.41 4.16
CA PRO A 212 -23.97 -10.25 3.18
C PRO A 212 -23.63 -9.46 1.91
N PHE A 213 -22.48 -9.76 1.31
CA PHE A 213 -22.12 -9.22 0.01
C PHE A 213 -23.05 -9.77 -1.07
N GLU A 214 -23.79 -8.88 -1.73
CA GLU A 214 -24.69 -9.23 -2.85
C GLU A 214 -23.93 -9.44 -4.17
N GLN A 215 -22.80 -8.74 -4.34
CA GLN A 215 -22.00 -8.76 -5.57
C GLN A 215 -20.82 -9.71 -5.46
N GLU A 216 -20.52 -10.38 -6.58
CA GLU A 216 -19.31 -11.18 -6.73
C GLU A 216 -18.04 -10.32 -6.53
N PRO A 217 -16.94 -10.90 -6.00
CA PRO A 217 -15.73 -10.14 -5.72
C PRO A 217 -15.15 -9.37 -6.90
N LEU A 218 -15.15 -9.94 -8.10
CA LEU A 218 -14.63 -9.28 -9.30
C LEU A 218 -15.39 -8.00 -9.63
N ALA A 219 -16.73 -8.07 -9.64
CA ALA A 219 -17.59 -6.95 -9.97
C ALA A 219 -17.45 -5.84 -8.93
N ASP A 220 -17.51 -6.19 -7.64
CA ASP A 220 -17.35 -5.24 -6.53
C ASP A 220 -15.98 -4.53 -6.55
N LEU A 221 -14.90 -5.27 -6.80
CA LEU A 221 -13.56 -4.70 -6.89
C LEU A 221 -13.43 -3.73 -8.05
N ASN A 222 -13.87 -4.12 -9.25
CA ASN A 222 -13.77 -3.25 -10.43
C ASN A 222 -14.68 -2.03 -10.33
N LEU A 223 -15.87 -2.17 -9.72
CA LEU A 223 -16.75 -1.03 -9.42
C LEU A 223 -16.06 -0.06 -8.45
N GLY A 224 -15.44 -0.56 -7.38
CA GLY A 224 -14.66 0.26 -6.45
C GLY A 224 -13.48 0.96 -7.13
N GLN A 225 -12.74 0.28 -8.02
CA GLN A 225 -11.67 0.90 -8.81
C GLN A 225 -12.19 2.06 -9.68
N HIS A 226 -13.33 1.87 -10.34
CA HIS A 226 -13.95 2.89 -11.17
C HIS A 226 -14.45 4.09 -10.35
N GLU A 227 -15.09 3.83 -9.20
CA GLU A 227 -15.57 4.88 -8.29
C GLU A 227 -14.41 5.72 -7.75
N LEU A 228 -13.29 5.08 -7.36
CA LEU A 228 -12.10 5.78 -6.92
C LEU A 228 -11.50 6.65 -8.03
N ASP A 229 -11.38 6.15 -9.27
CA ASP A 229 -10.87 6.94 -10.40
C ASP A 229 -11.75 8.16 -10.69
N ARG A 230 -13.08 7.97 -10.71
CA ARG A 230 -14.04 9.05 -10.93
C ARG A 230 -13.94 10.12 -9.84
N LEU A 231 -14.07 9.72 -8.57
CA LEU A 231 -14.04 10.64 -7.43
C LEU A 231 -12.72 11.42 -7.36
N ASN A 232 -11.59 10.74 -7.58
CA ASN A 232 -10.29 11.39 -7.52
C ASN A 232 -10.04 12.34 -8.69
N THR A 233 -10.70 12.12 -9.82
CA THR A 233 -10.71 13.09 -10.92
C THR A 233 -11.58 14.29 -10.58
N GLU A 234 -12.79 14.07 -10.05
CA GLU A 234 -13.72 15.13 -9.64
C GLU A 234 -13.14 16.03 -8.55
N LEU A 235 -12.41 15.47 -7.58
CA LEU A 235 -11.78 16.21 -6.48
C LEU A 235 -10.39 16.79 -6.84
N GLY A 236 -9.98 16.72 -8.10
CA GLY A 236 -8.72 17.33 -8.58
C GLY A 236 -7.45 16.66 -8.07
N PHE A 237 -7.52 15.41 -7.58
CA PHE A 237 -6.32 14.59 -7.33
C PHE A 237 -5.71 14.10 -8.63
N LEU A 238 -6.55 13.77 -9.61
CA LEU A 238 -6.17 13.32 -10.96
C LEU A 238 -6.60 14.33 -12.01
N HIS A 239 -5.85 14.37 -13.11
CA HIS A 239 -6.30 15.06 -14.33
C HIS A 239 -7.49 14.31 -14.96
N PRO A 240 -8.41 15.03 -15.62
CA PRO A 240 -9.40 14.42 -16.51
C PRO A 240 -8.74 13.50 -17.55
N HIS A 241 -9.40 12.39 -17.89
CA HIS A 241 -8.81 11.37 -18.79
C HIS A 241 -8.27 11.94 -20.10
N ALA A 242 -8.94 12.93 -20.68
CA ALA A 242 -8.52 13.58 -21.93
C ALA A 242 -7.17 14.32 -21.82
N GLU A 243 -6.78 14.77 -20.63
CA GLU A 243 -5.54 15.52 -20.39
C GLU A 243 -4.38 14.63 -19.92
N ARG A 244 -4.65 13.36 -19.56
CA ARG A 244 -3.66 12.49 -18.90
C ARG A 244 -2.49 12.11 -19.81
N GLU A 245 -2.68 12.11 -21.13
CA GLU A 245 -1.62 11.82 -22.10
C GLU A 245 -0.56 12.93 -22.09
N ASP A 246 -0.99 14.18 -22.06
CA ASP A 246 -0.08 15.35 -22.11
C ASP A 246 0.47 15.74 -20.74
N LEU A 247 -0.39 15.77 -19.71
CA LEU A 247 -0.06 16.30 -18.38
C LEU A 247 0.37 15.20 -17.39
N GLY A 248 0.12 13.94 -17.75
CA GLY A 248 0.19 12.81 -16.83
C GLY A 248 -1.05 12.72 -15.93
N LYS A 249 -1.10 11.66 -15.12
CA LYS A 249 -2.29 11.32 -14.33
C LYS A 249 -2.52 12.20 -13.11
N PHE A 250 -1.47 12.56 -12.36
CA PHE A 250 -1.60 13.33 -11.13
C PHE A 250 -1.49 14.82 -11.37
N THR A 251 -2.41 15.58 -10.76
CA THR A 251 -2.28 17.04 -10.65
C THR A 251 -1.10 17.42 -9.75
N PRO A 252 -0.63 18.68 -9.75
CA PRO A 252 0.41 19.14 -8.82
C PRO A 252 0.05 18.87 -7.35
N ALA A 253 -1.22 19.09 -6.97
CA ALA A 253 -1.72 18.77 -5.64
C ALA A 253 -1.71 17.26 -5.35
N GLY A 254 -2.09 16.45 -6.35
CA GLY A 254 -2.01 14.99 -6.27
C GLY A 254 -0.59 14.49 -6.04
N ARG A 255 0.39 14.98 -6.81
CA ARG A 255 1.81 14.62 -6.64
C ARG A 255 2.33 14.96 -5.24
N TYR A 256 1.97 16.13 -4.72
CA TYR A 256 2.34 16.52 -3.35
C TYR A 256 1.75 15.58 -2.30
N ARG A 257 0.47 15.18 -2.44
CA ARG A 257 -0.17 14.22 -1.53
C ARG A 257 0.53 12.87 -1.59
N VAL A 258 0.82 12.35 -2.79
CA VAL A 258 1.57 11.09 -2.98
C VAL A 258 2.94 11.18 -2.33
N TRP A 259 3.68 12.27 -2.57
CA TRP A 259 4.98 12.51 -1.96
C TRP A 259 4.92 12.46 -0.43
N LYS A 260 3.96 13.16 0.18
CA LYS A 260 3.76 13.15 1.64
C LYS A 260 3.47 11.75 2.16
N GLU A 261 2.62 10.99 1.47
CA GLU A 261 2.31 9.62 1.87
C GLU A 261 3.50 8.66 1.73
N ILE A 262 4.30 8.80 0.66
CA ILE A 262 5.53 8.02 0.49
C ILE A 262 6.45 8.22 1.70
N TRP A 263 6.65 9.47 2.15
CA TRP A 263 7.42 9.75 3.36
C TRP A 263 6.84 9.08 4.60
N MET A 264 5.54 9.28 4.86
CA MET A 264 4.86 8.72 6.03
C MET A 264 4.91 7.19 6.06
N LEU A 265 4.75 6.52 4.92
CA LEU A 265 4.82 5.06 4.82
C LEU A 265 6.25 4.54 4.94
N ASN A 266 7.20 5.14 4.22
CA ASN A 266 8.56 4.63 4.15
C ASN A 266 9.39 4.87 5.41
N TYR A 267 9.06 5.91 6.19
CA TYR A 267 9.83 6.29 7.37
C TYR A 267 9.08 6.08 8.68
N LEU A 268 7.75 6.11 8.66
CA LEU A 268 6.94 5.97 9.87
C LEU A 268 5.94 4.80 9.78
N GLY A 269 5.82 4.15 8.61
CA GLY A 269 4.83 3.10 8.36
C GLY A 269 3.39 3.56 8.58
N ARG A 270 3.11 4.85 8.41
CA ARG A 270 1.78 5.43 8.63
C ARG A 270 1.18 5.87 7.31
N ALA A 271 -0.06 5.47 7.06
CA ALA A 271 -0.83 6.09 5.99
C ALA A 271 -1.16 7.53 6.36
N ALA A 272 -1.09 8.43 5.39
CA ALA A 272 -1.54 9.80 5.60
C ALA A 272 -3.08 9.81 5.70
N ARG A 273 -3.60 10.60 6.64
CA ARG A 273 -5.02 10.94 6.71
C ARG A 273 -5.18 12.30 6.03
N TYR A 274 -6.14 12.37 5.13
CA TYR A 274 -6.51 13.60 4.45
C TYR A 274 -7.93 13.88 4.87
N GLU A 275 -8.06 14.82 5.81
CA GLU A 275 -9.33 15.47 6.18
C GLU A 275 -9.57 16.65 5.24
#